data_AF-M4BGM5-F1
#
_entry.id   AF-M4BGM5-F1
#
_cell.length_a   1.000
_cell.length_b   1.000
_cell.length_c   1.000
_cell.angle_alpha   90.00
_cell.angle_beta   90.00
_cell.angle_gamma   90.00
#
_symmetry.space_group_name_H-M   'P 1'
#
loop_
_entity.id
_entity.type
_entity.pdbx_description
1 polymer ?
#
loop_
_entity_poly.entity_id
_entity_poly.type
_entity_poly.pdbx_seq_one_letter_code
_entity_poly.pdbx_strand_id
1 'polypeptide(L)'
;MFLRQSVLFTVTFLWNQTESALDNRNKTHAVALNHSSLPRPNENPFDGQTLLELQESATVNATNRVDQEDEARLAISPLIGHLRNNAAIFAANIAVTRKLPPALAFRALRVGKGQADLTTDEVLCILIKYASEYETPIGQERWYNPEKVFSLLVKTRPVDKVLDLFKAAGLQSDATKLRGLLYQDDFSELRKSMNTEWLTSRTKPDVVFGLLGLSKNYTPQPLNLYHWVLYCHQFKQKYGGKASTAKKIAEPLLATKTIPSLLLFREDFPFAHDPHHELMDLVNMIQRALYEGLIETEERISPLLACIHLRWYAQKDVLKLPTEGPFRALKAFTLAYTRRLGIEETAIQVFLRESPEEIFEFLKWISLLEQGSKKLDTL
;
A
#
# COMPACT_ATOMS: atom_id res chain seq x y z
N MET A 1 36.59 13.62 21.82
CA MET A 1 35.96 14.89 22.24
C MET A 1 35.38 15.69 21.06
N PHE A 2 35.99 15.65 19.87
CA PHE A 2 35.51 16.33 18.64
C PHE A 2 34.14 15.86 18.09
N LEU A 3 33.77 14.58 18.26
CA LEU A 3 32.48 14.06 17.75
C LEU A 3 31.23 14.62 18.45
N ARG A 4 31.32 15.02 19.73
CA ARG A 4 30.19 15.63 20.44
C ARG A 4 29.91 17.06 19.98
N GLN A 5 30.93 17.77 19.49
CA GLN A 5 30.79 19.14 19.01
C GLN A 5 30.20 19.20 17.59
N SER A 6 30.55 18.26 16.70
CA SER A 6 29.96 18.21 15.34
C SER A 6 28.46 17.85 15.33
N VAL A 7 28.00 17.00 16.26
CA VAL A 7 26.57 16.68 16.40
C VAL A 7 25.80 17.89 16.94
N LEU A 8 26.38 18.63 17.90
CA LEU A 8 25.78 19.87 18.40
C LEU A 8 25.62 20.91 17.28
N PHE A 9 26.62 21.03 16.41
CA PHE A 9 26.66 21.99 15.30
C PHE A 9 25.60 21.70 14.23
N THR A 10 25.37 20.41 13.91
CA THR A 10 24.36 20.00 12.92
C THR A 10 22.94 20.23 13.44
N VAL A 11 22.73 20.05 14.75
CA VAL A 11 21.45 20.30 15.43
C VAL A 11 21.15 21.80 15.54
N THR A 12 22.15 22.65 15.81
CA THR A 12 21.97 24.12 15.80
C THR A 12 21.73 24.65 14.39
N PHE A 13 22.38 24.09 13.37
CA PHE A 13 22.18 24.49 11.98
C PHE A 13 20.76 24.17 11.48
N LEU A 14 20.22 22.98 11.82
CA LEU A 14 18.83 22.61 11.51
C LEU A 14 17.80 23.44 12.29
N TRP A 15 18.15 23.93 13.49
CA TRP A 15 17.29 24.77 14.33
C TRP A 15 17.23 26.23 13.83
N ASN A 16 18.35 26.83 13.44
CA ASN A 16 18.40 28.23 12.98
C ASN A 16 17.68 28.46 11.63
N GLN A 17 17.58 27.44 10.77
CA GLN A 17 16.77 27.56 9.55
C GLN A 17 15.27 27.63 9.82
N THR A 18 14.81 27.09 10.96
CA THR A 18 13.39 27.15 11.33
C THR A 18 12.98 28.46 12.01
N GLU A 19 13.89 29.13 12.74
CA GLU A 19 13.63 30.44 13.36
C GLU A 19 13.70 31.59 12.35
N SER A 20 14.61 31.54 11.37
CA SER A 20 14.70 32.58 10.33
C SER A 20 13.46 32.67 9.42
N ALA A 21 12.65 31.61 9.36
CA ALA A 21 11.38 31.61 8.61
C ALA A 21 10.22 32.24 9.39
N LEU A 22 10.38 32.49 10.71
CA LEU A 22 9.34 33.03 11.59
C LEU A 22 9.43 34.55 11.78
N ASP A 23 10.59 35.16 11.56
CA ASP A 23 10.83 36.57 11.92
C ASP A 23 10.45 37.59 10.84
N ASN A 24 10.06 37.14 9.63
CA ASN A 24 9.84 38.02 8.48
C ASN A 24 8.36 38.32 8.14
N ARG A 25 7.42 38.09 9.07
CA ARG A 25 5.97 38.29 8.82
C ARG A 25 5.28 39.42 9.58
N ASN A 26 5.98 40.19 10.42
CA ASN A 26 5.33 41.24 11.22
C ASN A 26 5.88 42.65 10.95
N LYS A 27 5.59 43.21 9.77
CA LYS A 27 5.56 44.68 9.57
C LYS A 27 4.57 45.05 8.46
N THR A 28 3.37 45.52 8.82
CA THR A 28 2.74 46.76 8.28
C THR A 28 1.35 47.05 8.90
N HIS A 29 1.29 48.23 9.54
CA HIS A 29 0.22 49.22 9.72
C HIS A 29 -1.28 48.88 9.86
N ALA A 30 -1.86 49.51 10.89
CA ALA A 30 -3.27 49.65 11.23
C ALA A 30 -4.03 50.70 10.38
N VAL A 31 -5.32 50.46 10.12
CA VAL A 31 -6.40 51.47 10.02
C VAL A 31 -7.72 50.83 10.49
N ALA A 32 -8.54 51.62 11.20
CA ALA A 32 -9.75 51.25 11.93
C ALA A 32 -11.07 51.42 11.14
N LEU A 33 -12.14 50.80 11.68
CA LEU A 33 -13.56 51.23 11.81
C LEU A 33 -14.65 50.27 11.24
N ASN A 34 -15.30 49.60 12.20
CA ASN A 34 -16.74 49.57 12.50
C ASN A 34 -17.80 48.72 11.74
N HIS A 35 -18.43 47.88 12.57
CA HIS A 35 -19.84 47.44 12.68
C HIS A 35 -20.42 46.29 11.81
N SER A 36 -20.66 45.18 12.53
CA SER A 36 -21.91 44.39 12.64
C SER A 36 -21.90 42.93 12.14
N SER A 37 -22.36 42.06 13.05
CA SER A 37 -23.04 40.75 12.84
C SER A 37 -22.17 39.47 12.70
N LEU A 38 -22.20 38.65 13.77
CA LEU A 38 -21.85 37.22 13.84
C LEU A 38 -22.94 36.35 13.14
N PRO A 39 -22.74 35.04 12.81
CA PRO A 39 -21.91 34.07 13.54
C PRO A 39 -20.94 33.18 12.72
N ARG A 40 -19.98 32.59 13.44
CA ARG A 40 -18.94 31.63 12.99
C ARG A 40 -19.54 30.34 12.42
N PRO A 41 -18.79 29.67 11.52
CA PRO A 41 -18.29 28.34 11.85
C PRO A 41 -16.77 28.18 11.68
N ASN A 42 -16.29 27.15 12.35
CA ASN A 42 -14.93 26.72 12.60
C ASN A 42 -14.12 26.46 11.31
N GLU A 43 -13.14 27.31 11.01
CA GLU A 43 -12.19 27.11 9.90
C GLU A 43 -10.94 26.35 10.39
N ASN A 44 -10.71 25.18 9.80
CA ASN A 44 -9.49 24.41 9.91
C ASN A 44 -8.40 25.09 9.04
N PRO A 45 -7.18 25.35 9.56
CA PRO A 45 -6.11 25.96 8.76
C PRO A 45 -5.34 24.86 8.02
N PHE A 46 -5.94 24.29 6.98
CA PHE A 46 -5.24 23.46 5.99
C PHE A 46 -5.78 23.75 4.59
N ASP A 47 -5.66 25.01 4.16
CA ASP A 47 -5.68 25.35 2.73
C ASP A 47 -4.36 25.99 2.32
N GLY A 48 -3.83 25.51 1.20
CA GLY A 48 -2.43 25.60 0.83
C GLY A 48 -1.99 26.95 0.27
N GLN A 49 -0.66 27.10 0.16
CA GLN A 49 -0.05 27.99 -0.82
C GLN A 49 1.17 27.33 -1.47
N THR A 50 1.09 27.33 -2.79
CA THR A 50 2.02 27.00 -3.87
C THR A 50 3.25 27.94 -3.86
N LEU A 51 4.44 27.45 -4.26
CA LEU A 51 5.27 28.07 -5.32
C LEU A 51 6.66 27.41 -5.53
N LEU A 52 6.98 27.32 -6.83
CA LEU A 52 8.29 27.29 -7.52
C LEU A 52 8.95 25.96 -7.92
N GLU A 53 8.75 25.69 -9.22
CA GLU A 53 9.66 25.04 -10.15
C GLU A 53 11.09 25.60 -10.07
N LEU A 54 12.07 24.71 -10.21
CA LEU A 54 13.29 24.98 -10.96
C LEU A 54 13.82 23.65 -11.54
N GLN A 55 13.83 23.60 -12.88
CA GLN A 55 14.56 22.63 -13.69
C GLN A 55 16.04 22.64 -13.31
N GLU A 56 16.70 21.48 -13.37
CA GLU A 56 17.80 21.32 -14.31
C GLU A 56 18.16 19.85 -14.55
N SER A 57 18.45 19.61 -15.82
CA SER A 57 18.76 18.38 -16.54
C SER A 57 20.18 17.89 -16.30
N ALA A 58 20.38 16.57 -16.28
CA ALA A 58 21.58 15.95 -16.85
C ALA A 58 21.30 14.46 -17.18
N THR A 59 21.21 14.16 -18.47
CA THR A 59 21.56 12.83 -19.01
C THR A 59 22.91 12.96 -19.69
N VAL A 60 23.77 11.93 -19.55
CA VAL A 60 24.57 11.25 -20.59
C VAL A 60 25.72 10.46 -19.94
N ASN A 61 25.74 9.14 -20.22
CA ASN A 61 26.82 8.13 -20.35
C ASN A 61 28.29 8.56 -20.02
N ALA A 62 29.20 7.73 -19.50
CA ALA A 62 29.48 6.33 -19.80
C ALA A 62 30.55 5.74 -18.83
N THR A 63 30.70 4.40 -18.91
CA THR A 63 31.90 3.56 -18.70
C THR A 63 32.41 3.17 -17.30
N ASN A 64 32.26 1.86 -17.03
CA ASN A 64 33.20 0.90 -16.44
C ASN A 64 34.38 1.43 -15.60
N ARG A 65 34.26 1.28 -14.27
CA ARG A 65 35.36 0.88 -13.39
C ARG A 65 34.78 0.20 -12.15
N VAL A 66 34.77 -1.12 -12.17
CA VAL A 66 34.52 -1.98 -11.01
C VAL A 66 35.84 -2.07 -10.22
N ASP A 67 35.69 -2.32 -8.91
CA ASP A 67 36.72 -2.82 -7.98
C ASP A 67 37.58 -1.78 -7.24
N GLN A 68 36.99 -1.18 -6.19
CA GLN A 68 37.61 -0.98 -4.84
C GLN A 68 36.83 0.01 -3.92
N GLU A 69 35.87 0.78 -4.44
CA GLU A 69 35.10 1.74 -3.62
C GLU A 69 33.85 1.16 -2.91
N ASP A 70 33.37 -0.02 -3.32
CA ASP A 70 32.14 -0.60 -2.79
C ASP A 70 32.29 -1.25 -1.41
N GLU A 71 33.48 -1.75 -1.05
CA GLU A 71 33.71 -2.32 0.30
C GLU A 71 33.70 -1.24 1.40
N ALA A 72 34.21 -0.03 1.11
CA ALA A 72 34.17 1.08 2.05
C ALA A 72 32.75 1.65 2.23
N ARG A 73 31.93 1.66 1.17
CA ARG A 73 30.53 2.10 1.23
C ARG A 73 29.64 1.12 1.99
N LEU A 74 29.94 -0.18 1.93
CA LEU A 74 29.25 -1.21 2.70
C LEU A 74 29.62 -1.19 4.20
N ALA A 75 30.84 -0.80 4.56
CA ALA A 75 31.29 -0.72 5.95
C ALA A 75 30.88 0.58 6.69
N ILE A 76 30.63 1.68 5.98
CA ILE A 76 30.26 2.99 6.56
C ILE A 76 28.74 3.12 6.76
N SER A 77 27.93 2.40 5.98
CA SER A 77 26.46 2.41 6.07
C SER A 77 25.90 2.05 7.46
N PRO A 78 26.41 1.03 8.18
CA PRO A 78 25.94 0.70 9.52
C PRO A 78 26.31 1.76 10.56
N LEU A 79 27.51 2.35 10.45
CA LEU A 79 27.99 3.38 11.38
C LEU A 79 27.20 4.69 11.23
N ILE A 80 26.93 5.12 9.99
CA ILE A 80 26.07 6.27 9.71
C ILE A 80 24.64 5.99 10.17
N GLY A 81 24.13 4.78 9.95
CA GLY A 81 22.83 4.32 10.47
C GLY A 81 22.74 4.40 12.00
N HIS A 82 23.75 3.92 12.71
CA HIS A 82 23.82 3.97 14.17
C HIS A 82 23.90 5.40 14.72
N LEU A 83 24.74 6.25 14.12
CA LEU A 83 24.86 7.66 14.54
C LEU A 83 23.55 8.42 14.33
N ARG A 84 22.86 8.18 13.22
CA ARG A 84 21.55 8.76 12.93
C ARG A 84 20.47 8.27 13.90
N ASN A 85 20.48 6.98 14.23
CA ASN A 85 19.53 6.41 15.19
C ASN A 85 19.72 7.04 16.58
N ASN A 86 20.95 7.12 17.07
CA ASN A 86 21.26 7.73 18.38
C ASN A 86 20.83 9.20 18.45
N ALA A 87 21.01 9.96 17.36
CA ALA A 87 20.53 11.34 17.28
C ALA A 87 18.99 11.43 17.33
N ALA A 88 18.27 10.51 16.68
CA ALA A 88 16.81 10.48 16.69
C ALA A 88 16.25 10.09 18.07
N ILE A 89 16.86 9.10 18.75
CA ILE A 89 16.52 8.72 20.13
C ILE A 89 16.74 9.90 21.08
N PHE A 90 17.87 10.60 20.94
CA PHE A 90 18.16 11.79 21.73
C PHE A 90 17.13 12.90 21.50
N ALA A 91 16.76 13.18 20.24
CA ALA A 91 15.73 14.16 19.91
C ALA A 91 14.34 13.79 20.47
N ALA A 92 13.97 12.50 20.45
CA ALA A 92 12.74 12.02 21.07
C ALA A 92 12.76 12.25 22.58
N ASN A 93 13.85 11.89 23.26
CA ASN A 93 14.00 12.12 24.69
C ASN A 93 13.97 13.62 25.06
N ILE A 94 14.52 14.50 24.22
CA ILE A 94 14.39 15.95 24.41
C ILE A 94 12.93 16.39 24.31
N ALA A 95 12.17 15.90 23.32
CA ALA A 95 10.77 16.25 23.15
C ALA A 95 9.94 15.86 24.39
N VAL A 96 10.20 14.66 24.93
CA VAL A 96 9.62 14.18 26.19
C VAL A 96 10.01 15.09 27.36
N THR A 97 11.31 15.33 27.54
CA THR A 97 11.85 16.14 28.66
C THR A 97 11.30 17.57 28.65
N ARG A 98 11.15 18.16 27.47
CA ARG A 98 10.61 19.51 27.29
C ARG A 98 9.08 19.58 27.28
N LYS A 99 8.40 18.45 27.50
CA LYS A 99 6.93 18.32 27.49
C LYS A 99 6.28 18.93 26.24
N LEU A 100 6.89 18.72 25.06
CA LEU A 100 6.33 19.24 23.80
C LEU A 100 4.98 18.58 23.49
N PRO A 101 3.96 19.33 23.03
CA PRO A 101 2.71 18.75 22.55
C PRO A 101 2.97 17.58 21.59
N PRO A 102 2.35 16.40 21.77
CA PRO A 102 2.67 15.22 20.98
C PRO A 102 2.58 15.45 19.46
N ALA A 103 1.60 16.22 18.99
CA ALA A 103 1.52 16.62 17.58
C ALA A 103 2.83 17.23 17.04
N LEU A 104 3.46 18.11 17.83
CA LEU A 104 4.71 18.77 17.47
C LEU A 104 5.88 17.80 17.54
N ALA A 105 5.92 16.89 18.53
CA ALA A 105 6.97 15.89 18.66
C ALA A 105 6.99 14.93 17.46
N PHE A 106 5.83 14.37 17.09
CA PHE A 106 5.67 13.51 15.92
C PHE A 106 6.03 14.26 14.62
N ARG A 107 5.62 15.54 14.50
CA ARG A 107 5.93 16.37 13.33
C ARG A 107 7.41 16.70 13.21
N ALA A 108 8.06 17.07 14.32
CA ALA A 108 9.48 17.42 14.36
C ALA A 108 10.37 16.23 13.96
N LEU A 109 9.97 15.03 14.37
CA LEU A 109 10.64 13.78 14.01
C LEU A 109 10.18 13.21 12.66
N ARG A 110 9.34 13.96 11.93
CA ARG A 110 8.86 13.63 10.59
C ARG A 110 8.17 12.27 10.50
N VAL A 111 7.54 11.82 11.59
CA VAL A 111 6.82 10.55 11.64
C VAL A 111 5.71 10.56 10.59
N GLY A 112 5.64 9.50 9.77
CA GLY A 112 4.60 9.35 8.75
C GLY A 112 4.86 10.15 7.46
N LYS A 113 6.04 10.76 7.27
CA LYS A 113 6.45 11.43 6.02
C LYS A 113 7.22 10.49 5.07
N GLY A 114 6.50 9.59 4.39
CA GLY A 114 6.95 8.88 3.16
C GLY A 114 8.35 8.22 3.20
N GLN A 115 9.07 8.23 2.06
CA GLN A 115 10.41 7.62 1.87
C GLN A 115 11.53 8.14 2.81
N ALA A 116 11.22 9.12 3.67
CA ALA A 116 12.12 9.68 4.67
C ALA A 116 11.60 9.43 6.10
N ASP A 117 10.86 8.34 6.32
CA ASP A 117 10.49 7.86 7.66
C ASP A 117 11.73 7.24 8.33
N LEU A 118 12.44 8.07 9.08
CA LEU A 118 13.76 7.78 9.65
C LEU A 118 13.69 7.40 11.13
N THR A 119 12.49 7.40 11.70
CA THR A 119 12.28 7.04 13.09
C THR A 119 12.43 5.54 13.23
N THR A 120 13.34 5.10 14.08
CA THR A 120 13.45 3.69 14.42
C THR A 120 12.27 3.25 15.27
N ASP A 121 12.08 1.93 15.36
CA ASP A 121 11.01 1.34 16.18
C ASP A 121 11.11 1.80 17.63
N GLU A 122 12.34 1.95 18.14
CA GLU A 122 12.64 2.49 19.47
C GLU A 122 12.16 3.93 19.65
N VAL A 123 12.45 4.83 18.71
CA VAL A 123 11.97 6.22 18.73
C VAL A 123 10.44 6.27 18.75
N LEU A 124 9.80 5.44 17.94
CA LEU A 124 8.34 5.39 17.87
C LEU A 124 7.73 4.87 19.18
N CYS A 125 8.32 3.85 19.80
CA CYS A 125 7.88 3.38 21.11
C CYS A 125 7.96 4.48 22.18
N ILE A 126 9.06 5.26 22.20
CA ILE A 126 9.22 6.41 23.11
C ILE A 126 8.09 7.42 22.88
N LEU A 127 7.83 7.81 21.62
CA LEU A 127 6.82 8.80 21.28
C LEU A 127 5.38 8.33 21.55
N ILE A 128 5.07 7.07 21.25
CA ILE A 128 3.75 6.48 21.49
C ILE A 128 3.49 6.47 23.00
N LYS A 129 4.44 5.96 23.79
CA LYS A 129 4.34 5.95 25.25
C LYS A 129 4.19 7.35 25.81
N TYR A 130 5.04 8.28 25.36
CA TYR A 130 4.98 9.68 25.75
C TYR A 130 3.63 10.33 25.45
N ALA A 131 3.09 10.14 24.24
CA ALA A 131 1.78 10.67 23.89
C ALA A 131 0.68 10.10 24.78
N SER A 132 0.75 8.80 25.09
CA SER A 132 -0.20 8.15 26.00
C SER A 132 -0.13 8.72 27.41
N GLU A 133 1.03 9.15 27.89
CA GLU A 133 1.24 9.71 29.23
C GLU A 133 1.11 11.25 29.28
N TYR A 134 0.94 11.90 28.12
CA TYR A 134 0.91 13.36 28.03
C TYR A 134 -0.34 13.94 28.67
N GLU A 135 -0.16 14.72 29.73
CA GLU A 135 -1.22 15.48 30.40
C GLU A 135 -1.56 16.73 29.58
N THR A 136 -2.79 16.83 29.10
CA THR A 136 -3.30 18.06 28.50
C THR A 136 -3.70 19.07 29.57
N PRO A 137 -3.56 20.38 29.31
CA PRO A 137 -4.06 21.42 30.21
C PRO A 137 -5.54 21.19 30.57
N ILE A 138 -5.91 21.54 31.81
CA ILE A 138 -7.27 21.36 32.33
C ILE A 138 -8.28 22.03 31.39
N GLY A 139 -9.29 21.27 30.96
CA GLY A 139 -10.34 21.72 30.04
C GLY A 139 -10.05 21.50 28.55
N GLN A 140 -8.89 20.94 28.17
CA GLN A 140 -8.61 20.54 26.80
C GLN A 140 -8.77 19.03 26.60
N GLU A 141 -9.34 18.65 25.46
CA GLU A 141 -9.44 17.27 25.02
C GLU A 141 -8.06 16.62 24.95
N ARG A 142 -7.94 15.40 25.49
CA ARG A 142 -6.70 14.64 25.48
C ARG A 142 -6.28 14.39 24.03
N TRP A 143 -5.06 14.81 23.68
CA TRP A 143 -4.58 14.64 22.31
C TRP A 143 -4.47 13.17 21.89
N TYR A 144 -4.09 12.31 22.84
CA TYR A 144 -3.85 10.90 22.58
C TYR A 144 -5.15 10.14 22.32
N ASN A 145 -5.25 9.63 21.11
CA ASN A 145 -6.21 8.63 20.70
C ASN A 145 -5.44 7.53 19.95
N PRO A 146 -5.52 6.25 20.37
CA PRO A 146 -4.76 5.17 19.73
C PRO A 146 -5.07 5.03 18.24
N GLU A 147 -6.31 5.27 17.81
CA GLU A 147 -6.73 5.18 16.39
C GLU A 147 -6.09 6.27 15.54
N LYS A 148 -5.94 7.48 16.11
CA LYS A 148 -5.26 8.62 15.47
C LYS A 148 -3.77 8.36 15.32
N VAL A 149 -3.11 7.90 16.38
CA VAL A 149 -1.67 7.57 16.35
C VAL A 149 -1.43 6.40 15.40
N PHE A 150 -2.28 5.38 15.44
CA PHE A 150 -2.23 4.25 14.51
C PHE A 150 -2.34 4.71 13.05
N SER A 151 -3.36 5.53 12.72
CA SER A 151 -3.58 6.05 11.37
C SER A 151 -2.40 6.88 10.85
N LEU A 152 -1.71 7.61 11.73
CA LEU A 152 -0.49 8.34 11.38
C LEU A 152 0.68 7.41 11.02
N LEU A 153 0.85 6.31 11.76
CA LEU A 153 1.99 5.40 11.60
C LEU A 153 1.82 4.47 10.39
N VAL A 154 0.60 4.01 10.11
CA VAL A 154 0.32 3.13 8.96
C VAL A 154 0.46 3.82 7.60
N LYS A 155 0.72 5.14 7.56
CA LYS A 155 1.07 5.88 6.35
C LYS A 155 2.35 5.35 5.69
N THR A 156 3.29 4.88 6.51
CA THR A 156 4.63 4.48 6.08
C THR A 156 5.00 3.07 6.55
N ARG A 157 4.19 2.45 7.43
CA ARG A 157 4.53 1.18 8.07
C ARG A 157 3.45 0.12 7.94
N PRO A 158 3.83 -1.17 7.81
CA PRO A 158 2.87 -2.26 7.79
C PRO A 158 1.98 -2.30 9.03
N VAL A 159 0.71 -2.62 8.84
CA VAL A 159 -0.31 -2.69 9.90
C VAL A 159 0.16 -3.52 11.09
N ASP A 160 0.66 -4.74 10.85
CA ASP A 160 1.12 -5.63 11.93
C ASP A 160 2.30 -5.05 12.69
N LYS A 161 3.24 -4.40 11.99
CA LYS A 161 4.38 -3.73 12.64
C LYS A 161 3.91 -2.59 13.54
N VAL A 162 2.92 -1.81 13.11
CA VAL A 162 2.37 -0.74 13.94
C VAL A 162 1.70 -1.33 15.18
N LEU A 163 0.91 -2.41 15.05
CA LEU A 163 0.33 -3.08 16.22
C LEU A 163 1.41 -3.56 17.19
N ASP A 164 2.52 -4.13 16.70
CA ASP A 164 3.62 -4.58 17.54
C ASP A 164 4.37 -3.41 18.22
N LEU A 165 4.44 -2.24 17.59
CA LEU A 165 4.99 -1.03 18.23
C LEU A 165 4.18 -0.60 19.47
N PHE A 166 2.84 -0.67 19.41
CA PHE A 166 1.99 -0.40 20.58
C PHE A 166 2.27 -1.39 21.72
N LYS A 167 2.43 -2.69 21.39
CA LYS A 167 2.79 -3.71 22.37
C LYS A 167 4.17 -3.44 23.00
N ALA A 168 5.16 -3.13 22.18
CA ALA A 168 6.51 -2.81 22.62
C ALA A 168 6.57 -1.51 23.46
N ALA A 169 5.67 -0.56 23.22
CA ALA A 169 5.50 0.63 24.04
C ALA A 169 4.78 0.35 25.39
N GLY A 170 4.36 -0.89 25.66
CA GLY A 170 3.63 -1.28 26.87
C GLY A 170 2.11 -1.08 26.78
N LEU A 171 1.56 -0.75 25.61
CA LEU A 171 0.15 -0.43 25.38
C LEU A 171 -0.61 -1.63 24.79
N GLN A 172 -0.59 -2.76 25.49
CA GLN A 172 -1.20 -4.02 25.04
C GLN A 172 -2.72 -3.92 24.85
N SER A 173 -3.41 -3.17 25.72
CA SER A 173 -4.85 -2.92 25.61
C SER A 173 -5.20 -2.18 24.33
N ASP A 174 -4.41 -1.15 23.97
CA ASP A 174 -4.61 -0.36 22.77
C ASP A 174 -4.34 -1.20 21.52
N ALA A 175 -3.25 -1.98 21.50
CA ALA A 175 -2.97 -2.91 20.41
C ALA A 175 -4.10 -3.92 20.21
N THR A 176 -4.68 -4.44 21.30
CA THR A 176 -5.80 -5.39 21.26
C THR A 176 -7.08 -4.72 20.76
N LYS A 177 -7.39 -3.50 21.22
CA LYS A 177 -8.51 -2.70 20.75
C LYS A 177 -8.40 -2.41 19.24
N LEU A 178 -7.26 -1.91 18.80
CA LEU A 178 -6.99 -1.60 17.40
C LEU A 178 -7.09 -2.84 16.52
N ARG A 179 -6.55 -3.97 16.99
CA ARG A 179 -6.73 -5.26 16.34
C ARG A 179 -8.23 -5.57 16.23
N GLY A 180 -8.99 -5.55 17.31
CA GLY A 180 -10.45 -5.76 17.28
C GLY A 180 -11.16 -4.92 16.22
N LEU A 181 -10.86 -3.62 16.14
CA LEU A 181 -11.43 -2.70 15.14
C LEU A 181 -11.04 -3.06 13.69
N LEU A 182 -9.87 -3.64 13.46
CA LEU A 182 -9.45 -4.07 12.13
C LEU A 182 -10.15 -5.36 11.68
N TYR A 183 -10.60 -6.20 12.60
CA TYR A 183 -11.22 -7.51 12.32
C TYR A 183 -12.75 -7.52 12.46
N GLN A 184 -13.38 -6.36 12.61
CA GLN A 184 -14.84 -6.27 12.55
C GLN A 184 -15.34 -6.68 11.15
N ASP A 185 -16.49 -7.36 11.11
CA ASP A 185 -17.11 -7.82 9.87
C ASP A 185 -17.48 -6.64 8.95
N ASP A 186 -17.79 -5.48 9.55
CA ASP A 186 -18.00 -4.22 8.84
C ASP A 186 -16.69 -3.46 8.59
N PHE A 187 -16.65 -2.69 7.50
CA PHE A 187 -15.53 -1.81 7.20
C PHE A 187 -15.45 -0.64 8.21
N SER A 188 -14.62 -0.82 9.24
CA SER A 188 -14.55 0.06 10.40
C SER A 188 -14.07 1.48 10.10
N GLU A 189 -14.46 2.43 10.97
CA GLU A 189 -13.98 3.83 10.92
C GLU A 189 -12.45 3.93 10.95
N LEU A 190 -11.77 2.99 11.61
CA LEU A 190 -10.32 2.91 11.59
C LEU A 190 -9.79 2.66 10.16
N ARG A 191 -10.38 1.72 9.41
CA ARG A 191 -9.99 1.46 8.02
C ARG A 191 -10.34 2.62 7.09
N LYS A 192 -11.44 3.34 7.35
CA LYS A 192 -11.79 4.59 6.63
C LYS A 192 -10.77 5.70 6.90
N SER A 193 -10.32 5.85 8.14
CA SER A 193 -9.25 6.78 8.52
C SER A 193 -7.94 6.44 7.81
N MET A 194 -7.57 5.16 7.74
CA MET A 194 -6.39 4.70 6.98
C MET A 194 -6.46 5.11 5.50
N ASN A 195 -7.60 4.88 4.84
CA ASN A 195 -7.80 5.29 3.45
C ASN A 195 -7.67 6.81 3.29
N THR A 196 -8.27 7.58 4.21
CA THR A 196 -8.19 9.04 4.20
C THR A 196 -6.73 9.52 4.28
N GLU A 197 -5.93 8.94 5.17
CA GLU A 197 -4.52 9.27 5.33
C GLU A 197 -3.67 8.91 4.12
N TRP A 198 -3.87 7.71 3.55
CA TRP A 198 -3.17 7.27 2.34
C TRP A 198 -3.56 8.10 1.11
N LEU A 199 -4.86 8.39 0.95
CA LEU A 199 -5.35 9.26 -0.13
C LEU A 199 -4.76 10.66 0.01
N THR A 200 -4.77 11.26 1.20
CA THR A 200 -4.21 12.60 1.44
C THR A 200 -2.70 12.63 1.14
N SER A 201 -2.01 11.54 1.43
CA SER A 201 -0.56 11.42 1.19
C SER A 201 -0.19 10.98 -0.22
N ARG A 202 -1.19 10.75 -1.09
CA ARG A 202 -1.02 10.19 -2.45
C ARG A 202 -0.25 8.87 -2.44
N THR A 203 -0.43 8.04 -1.42
CA THR A 203 0.23 6.73 -1.32
C THR A 203 -0.26 5.85 -2.46
N LYS A 204 0.65 5.32 -3.28
CA LYS A 204 0.26 4.51 -4.44
C LYS A 204 -0.32 3.15 -4.00
N PRO A 205 -1.23 2.56 -4.79
CA PRO A 205 -1.86 1.28 -4.45
C PRO A 205 -0.90 0.10 -4.23
N ASP A 206 0.22 0.03 -4.95
CA ASP A 206 1.29 -0.97 -4.76
C ASP A 206 1.97 -0.85 -3.39
N VAL A 207 2.17 0.38 -2.91
CA VAL A 207 2.71 0.63 -1.57
C VAL A 207 1.69 0.20 -0.52
N VAL A 208 0.41 0.57 -0.68
CA VAL A 208 -0.67 0.19 0.25
C VAL A 208 -0.84 -1.33 0.30
N PHE A 209 -0.68 -2.03 -0.82
CA PHE A 209 -0.69 -3.50 -0.87
C PHE A 209 0.32 -4.10 0.12
N GLY A 210 1.56 -3.58 0.12
CA GLY A 210 2.59 -3.99 1.07
C GLY A 210 2.30 -3.58 2.52
N LEU A 211 1.73 -2.38 2.74
CA LEU A 211 1.37 -1.91 4.09
C LEU A 211 0.26 -2.76 4.74
N LEU A 212 -0.64 -3.31 3.94
CA LEU A 212 -1.67 -4.25 4.38
C LEU A 212 -1.16 -5.69 4.57
N GLY A 213 0.14 -5.93 4.33
CA GLY A 213 0.76 -7.24 4.48
C GLY A 213 0.44 -8.23 3.36
N LEU A 214 -0.18 -7.78 2.26
CA LEU A 214 -0.59 -8.66 1.14
C LEU A 214 0.59 -9.15 0.29
N SER A 215 1.80 -8.62 0.52
CA SER A 215 2.99 -8.91 -0.27
C SER A 215 3.84 -10.09 0.22
N LYS A 216 3.48 -10.72 1.35
CA LYS A 216 4.22 -11.86 1.92
C LYS A 216 3.26 -13.04 2.12
N ASN A 217 3.81 -14.26 2.14
CA ASN A 217 3.13 -15.56 2.34
C ASN A 217 2.34 -15.71 3.66
N TYR A 218 2.00 -14.62 4.35
CA TYR A 218 0.95 -14.63 5.35
C TYR A 218 -0.36 -14.72 4.58
N THR A 219 -1.08 -15.83 4.71
CA THR A 219 -2.37 -16.09 4.06
C THR A 219 -3.19 -14.80 4.03
N PRO A 220 -3.36 -14.17 2.84
CA PRO A 220 -3.93 -12.83 2.78
C PRO A 220 -5.34 -12.90 3.34
N GLN A 221 -5.59 -12.09 4.36
CA GLN A 221 -6.92 -12.03 4.96
C GLN A 221 -7.89 -11.44 3.93
N PRO A 222 -9.05 -12.07 3.68
CA PRO A 222 -10.04 -11.57 2.72
C PRO A 222 -10.38 -10.09 2.94
N LEU A 223 -10.46 -9.66 4.21
CA LEU A 223 -10.75 -8.28 4.58
C LEU A 223 -9.64 -7.28 4.19
N ASN A 224 -8.36 -7.67 4.24
CA ASN A 224 -7.27 -6.81 3.79
C ASN A 224 -7.22 -6.73 2.26
N LEU A 225 -7.56 -7.81 1.56
CA LEU A 225 -7.70 -7.79 0.11
C LEU A 225 -8.86 -6.89 -0.31
N TYR A 226 -10.00 -6.99 0.36
CA TYR A 226 -11.14 -6.09 0.20
C TYR A 226 -10.76 -4.62 0.44
N HIS A 227 -10.09 -4.34 1.57
CA HIS A 227 -9.61 -3.00 1.92
C HIS A 227 -8.72 -2.42 0.82
N TRP A 228 -7.80 -3.23 0.29
CA TRP A 228 -6.92 -2.81 -0.79
C TRP A 228 -7.66 -2.52 -2.10
N VAL A 229 -8.62 -3.35 -2.51
CA VAL A 229 -9.42 -3.10 -3.73
C VAL A 229 -10.27 -1.84 -3.58
N LEU A 230 -10.92 -1.65 -2.42
CA LEU A 230 -11.66 -0.43 -2.11
C LEU A 230 -10.76 0.81 -2.17
N TYR A 231 -9.53 0.71 -1.63
CA TYR A 231 -8.56 1.79 -1.74
C TYR A 231 -8.17 2.08 -3.19
N CYS A 232 -7.92 1.06 -4.02
CA CYS A 232 -7.60 1.23 -5.44
C CYS A 232 -8.71 1.99 -6.17
N HIS A 233 -9.97 1.66 -5.87
CA HIS A 233 -11.14 2.34 -6.41
C HIS A 233 -11.18 3.82 -6.01
N GLN A 234 -11.05 4.12 -4.71
CA GLN A 234 -11.05 5.50 -4.21
C GLN A 234 -9.85 6.32 -4.74
N PHE A 235 -8.68 5.70 -4.88
CA PHE A 235 -7.50 6.33 -5.46
C PHE A 235 -7.73 6.69 -6.93
N LYS A 236 -8.35 5.79 -7.70
CA LYS A 236 -8.72 6.02 -9.10
C LYS A 236 -9.74 7.15 -9.24
N GLN A 237 -10.73 7.22 -8.34
CA GLN A 237 -11.72 8.31 -8.34
C GLN A 237 -11.07 9.67 -8.05
N LYS A 238 -10.15 9.73 -7.07
CA LYS A 238 -9.50 10.99 -6.65
C LYS A 238 -8.44 11.48 -7.62
N TYR A 239 -7.66 10.59 -8.24
CA TYR A 239 -6.49 10.94 -9.05
C TYR A 239 -6.61 10.57 -10.53
N GLY A 240 -7.73 9.99 -10.94
CA GLY A 240 -8.06 9.67 -12.33
C GLY A 240 -7.58 8.29 -12.80
N GLY A 241 -8.24 7.76 -13.84
CA GLY A 241 -7.98 6.42 -14.40
C GLY A 241 -6.56 6.16 -14.91
N LYS A 242 -5.84 7.21 -15.31
CA LYS A 242 -4.43 7.10 -15.77
C LYS A 242 -3.45 6.91 -14.60
N ALA A 243 -3.81 7.33 -13.39
CA ALA A 243 -2.96 7.21 -12.21
C ALA A 243 -2.85 5.76 -11.72
N SER A 244 -3.86 4.92 -12.00
CA SER A 244 -3.90 3.52 -11.59
C SER A 244 -4.72 2.69 -12.59
N THR A 245 -4.02 2.07 -13.56
CA THR A 245 -4.65 1.17 -14.54
C THR A 245 -4.82 -0.22 -13.95
N ALA A 246 -5.74 -1.03 -14.50
CA ALA A 246 -5.95 -2.40 -14.04
C ALA A 246 -4.66 -3.25 -14.09
N LYS A 247 -3.85 -3.05 -15.14
CA LYS A 247 -2.53 -3.70 -15.28
C LYS A 247 -1.59 -3.35 -14.12
N LYS A 248 -1.45 -2.06 -13.79
CA LYS A 248 -0.64 -1.60 -12.65
C LYS A 248 -1.17 -2.08 -11.30
N ILE A 249 -2.49 -2.17 -11.14
CA ILE A 249 -3.10 -2.71 -9.92
C ILE A 249 -2.83 -4.21 -9.80
N ALA A 250 -2.81 -4.93 -10.91
CA ALA A 250 -2.58 -6.37 -10.96
C ALA A 250 -1.10 -6.77 -10.72
N GLU A 251 -0.14 -5.91 -11.05
CA GLU A 251 1.30 -6.18 -10.93
C GLU A 251 1.74 -6.72 -9.54
N PRO A 252 1.36 -6.10 -8.40
CA PRO A 252 1.71 -6.64 -7.08
C PRO A 252 1.15 -8.03 -6.81
N LEU A 253 -0.05 -8.36 -7.34
CA LEU A 253 -0.65 -9.68 -7.17
C LEU A 253 0.12 -10.75 -7.97
N LEU A 254 0.49 -10.43 -9.22
CA LEU A 254 1.30 -11.32 -10.07
C LEU A 254 2.66 -11.63 -9.43
N ALA A 255 3.21 -10.70 -8.64
CA ALA A 255 4.48 -10.89 -7.96
C ALA A 255 4.41 -11.70 -6.65
N THR A 256 3.23 -11.86 -6.03
CA THR A 256 3.14 -12.36 -4.64
C THR A 256 2.19 -13.54 -4.43
N LYS A 257 1.30 -13.85 -5.38
CA LYS A 257 0.31 -14.94 -5.24
C LYS A 257 0.65 -16.16 -6.09
N THR A 258 0.21 -17.33 -5.61
CA THR A 258 0.26 -18.59 -6.37
C THR A 258 -0.71 -18.58 -7.56
N ILE A 259 -0.41 -19.34 -8.61
CA ILE A 259 -1.27 -19.45 -9.81
C ILE A 259 -2.74 -19.78 -9.46
N PRO A 260 -3.06 -20.75 -8.59
CA PRO A 260 -4.44 -21.01 -8.18
C PRO A 260 -5.13 -19.78 -7.57
N SER A 261 -4.46 -19.03 -6.70
CA SER A 261 -5.02 -17.83 -6.07
C SER A 261 -5.25 -16.69 -7.05
N LEU A 262 -4.44 -16.60 -8.11
CA LEU A 262 -4.62 -15.61 -9.18
C LEU A 262 -5.79 -15.97 -10.09
N LEU A 263 -5.95 -17.27 -10.39
CA LEU A 263 -7.07 -17.78 -11.17
C LEU A 263 -8.41 -17.61 -10.43
N LEU A 264 -8.40 -17.76 -9.10
CA LEU A 264 -9.59 -17.66 -8.25
C LEU A 264 -9.80 -16.27 -7.62
N PHE A 265 -9.03 -15.25 -8.02
CA PHE A 265 -9.05 -13.93 -7.38
C PHE A 265 -10.47 -13.34 -7.22
N ARG A 266 -11.33 -13.46 -8.25
CA ARG A 266 -12.73 -13.00 -8.19
C ARG A 266 -13.55 -13.71 -7.10
N GLU A 267 -13.28 -14.98 -6.86
CA GLU A 267 -14.02 -15.79 -5.88
C GLU A 267 -13.63 -15.45 -4.43
N ASP A 268 -12.52 -14.71 -4.22
CA ASP A 268 -12.14 -14.15 -2.91
C ASP A 268 -13.12 -13.04 -2.44
N PHE A 269 -14.08 -12.63 -3.28
CA PHE A 269 -15.01 -11.55 -2.99
C PHE A 269 -16.48 -12.00 -3.12
N PRO A 270 -17.14 -12.38 -2.02
CA PRO A 270 -18.55 -12.72 -2.02
C PRO A 270 -19.40 -11.43 -2.00
N PHE A 271 -19.59 -10.79 -3.15
CA PHE A 271 -20.38 -9.56 -3.28
C PHE A 271 -21.90 -9.77 -3.28
N ALA A 272 -22.39 -10.88 -2.70
CA ALA A 272 -23.77 -11.29 -2.84
C ALA A 272 -24.76 -10.17 -2.44
N HIS A 273 -24.40 -9.32 -1.46
CA HIS A 273 -25.26 -8.27 -0.90
C HIS A 273 -24.56 -6.90 -0.72
N ASP A 274 -23.46 -6.63 -1.44
CA ASP A 274 -22.63 -5.42 -1.19
C ASP A 274 -23.15 -4.18 -1.96
N PRO A 275 -23.38 -3.01 -1.32
CA PRO A 275 -23.79 -1.76 -1.98
C PRO A 275 -22.79 -1.20 -3.01
N HIS A 276 -21.60 -1.79 -3.11
CA HIS A 276 -20.52 -1.31 -3.97
C HIS A 276 -20.42 -2.06 -5.31
N HIS A 277 -21.47 -2.04 -6.14
CA HIS A 277 -21.42 -2.61 -7.50
C HIS A 277 -20.23 -2.09 -8.33
N GLU A 278 -19.77 -0.86 -8.11
CA GLU A 278 -18.60 -0.30 -8.80
C GLU A 278 -17.27 -1.00 -8.45
N LEU A 279 -17.20 -1.70 -7.30
CA LEU A 279 -16.05 -2.55 -6.96
C LEU A 279 -16.03 -3.81 -7.82
N MET A 280 -17.19 -4.35 -8.23
CA MET A 280 -17.24 -5.52 -9.11
C MET A 280 -16.59 -5.24 -10.45
N ASP A 281 -16.82 -4.06 -11.03
CA ASP A 281 -16.17 -3.67 -12.28
C ASP A 281 -14.66 -3.61 -12.11
N LEU A 282 -14.17 -3.08 -10.98
CA LEU A 282 -12.75 -3.05 -10.68
C LEU A 282 -12.18 -4.46 -10.49
N VAL A 283 -12.85 -5.32 -9.74
CA VAL A 283 -12.43 -6.72 -9.54
C VAL A 283 -12.38 -7.47 -10.87
N ASN A 284 -13.39 -7.30 -11.73
CA ASN A 284 -13.42 -7.90 -13.07
C ASN A 284 -12.29 -7.36 -13.97
N MET A 285 -11.99 -6.06 -13.90
CA MET A 285 -10.87 -5.46 -14.62
C MET A 285 -9.51 -5.99 -14.13
N ILE A 286 -9.33 -6.13 -12.81
CA ILE A 286 -8.13 -6.72 -12.21
C ILE A 286 -8.01 -8.20 -12.64
N GLN A 287 -9.10 -8.99 -12.54
CA GLN A 287 -9.11 -10.40 -12.95
C GLN A 287 -8.69 -10.57 -14.41
N ARG A 288 -9.17 -9.70 -15.31
CA ARG A 288 -8.77 -9.71 -16.71
C ARG A 288 -7.28 -9.41 -16.88
N ALA A 289 -6.77 -8.38 -16.20
CA ALA A 289 -5.35 -8.03 -16.23
C ALA A 289 -4.47 -9.14 -15.64
N LEU A 290 -4.96 -9.88 -14.63
CA LEU A 290 -4.29 -11.06 -14.09
C LEU A 290 -4.22 -12.18 -15.13
N TYR A 291 -5.31 -12.46 -15.83
CA TYR A 291 -5.30 -13.47 -16.90
C TYR A 291 -4.35 -13.09 -18.02
N GLU A 292 -4.42 -11.84 -18.51
CA GLU A 292 -3.47 -11.34 -19.50
C GLU A 292 -2.02 -11.50 -19.03
N GLY A 293 -1.74 -11.13 -17.76
CA GLY A 293 -0.43 -11.32 -17.15
C GLY A 293 0.02 -12.78 -17.13
N LEU A 294 -0.83 -13.72 -16.69
CA LEU A 294 -0.52 -15.16 -16.64
C LEU A 294 -0.29 -15.78 -18.04
N ILE A 295 -0.91 -15.22 -19.07
CA ILE A 295 -0.73 -15.65 -20.46
C ILE A 295 0.56 -15.06 -21.05
N GLU A 296 0.94 -13.85 -20.61
CA GLU A 296 2.11 -13.11 -21.10
C GLU A 296 3.44 -13.47 -20.39
N THR A 297 3.40 -14.06 -19.19
CA THR A 297 4.61 -14.44 -18.44
C THR A 297 5.50 -15.43 -19.19
N GLU A 298 6.78 -15.52 -18.80
CA GLU A 298 7.73 -16.47 -19.41
C GLU A 298 7.29 -17.94 -19.23
N GLU A 299 6.69 -18.27 -18.08
CA GLU A 299 6.14 -19.60 -17.80
C GLU A 299 4.86 -19.93 -18.61
N ARG A 300 4.20 -18.92 -19.19
CA ARG A 300 2.95 -18.98 -19.98
C ARG A 300 1.97 -20.04 -19.50
N ILE A 301 1.05 -19.63 -18.62
CA ILE A 301 0.02 -20.55 -18.14
C ILE A 301 -0.93 -20.86 -19.29
N SER A 302 -0.95 -22.13 -19.73
CA SER A 302 -1.92 -22.63 -20.71
C SER A 302 -3.24 -22.99 -20.03
N PRO A 303 -4.36 -23.07 -20.77
CA PRO A 303 -5.64 -23.52 -20.21
C PRO A 303 -5.57 -24.92 -19.58
N LEU A 304 -4.77 -25.82 -20.13
CA LEU A 304 -4.52 -27.14 -19.54
C LEU A 304 -3.76 -27.04 -18.20
N LEU A 305 -2.74 -26.18 -18.14
CA LEU A 305 -1.97 -25.97 -16.90
C LEU A 305 -2.84 -25.30 -15.82
N ALA A 306 -3.68 -24.34 -16.21
CA ALA A 306 -4.67 -23.72 -15.32
C ALA A 306 -5.66 -24.75 -14.75
N CYS A 307 -6.15 -25.68 -15.58
CA CYS A 307 -6.99 -26.80 -15.15
C CYS A 307 -6.31 -27.67 -14.07
N ILE A 308 -5.01 -27.97 -14.25
CA ILE A 308 -4.22 -28.73 -13.27
C ILE A 308 -4.06 -27.95 -11.96
N HIS A 309 -3.72 -26.65 -12.04
CA HIS A 309 -3.58 -25.79 -10.86
C HIS A 309 -4.88 -25.64 -10.06
N LEU A 310 -6.01 -25.55 -10.75
CA LEU A 310 -7.34 -25.50 -10.15
C LEU A 310 -7.81 -26.86 -9.61
N ARG A 311 -7.03 -27.94 -9.84
CA ARG A 311 -7.33 -29.32 -9.43
C ARG A 311 -8.69 -29.80 -9.92
N TRP A 312 -9.18 -29.29 -11.05
CA TRP A 312 -10.47 -29.69 -11.59
C TRP A 312 -10.54 -31.20 -11.86
N TYR A 313 -9.46 -31.79 -12.37
CA TYR A 313 -9.36 -33.21 -12.71
C TYR A 313 -9.16 -34.14 -11.49
N ALA A 314 -8.80 -33.61 -10.32
CA ALA A 314 -8.47 -34.42 -9.13
C ALA A 314 -9.68 -34.77 -8.25
N GLN A 315 -10.86 -34.21 -8.55
CA GLN A 315 -12.12 -34.66 -7.94
C GLN A 315 -12.53 -35.97 -8.63
N LYS A 316 -12.75 -37.04 -7.85
CA LYS A 316 -12.87 -38.44 -8.29
C LYS A 316 -13.94 -38.75 -9.35
N ASP A 317 -14.75 -37.78 -9.75
CA ASP A 317 -15.68 -37.87 -10.87
C ASP A 317 -15.34 -36.79 -11.90
N VAL A 318 -14.42 -37.11 -12.82
CA VAL A 318 -14.11 -36.27 -14.01
C VAL A 318 -15.38 -35.98 -14.84
N LEU A 319 -16.41 -36.82 -14.67
CA LEU A 319 -17.73 -36.76 -15.31
C LEU A 319 -18.76 -35.86 -14.60
N LYS A 320 -18.44 -35.29 -13.42
CA LYS A 320 -19.35 -34.36 -12.73
C LYS A 320 -18.90 -32.93 -12.98
N LEU A 321 -19.86 -32.09 -13.39
CA LEU A 321 -19.68 -30.63 -13.37
C LEU A 321 -19.22 -30.22 -11.96
N PRO A 322 -18.04 -29.60 -11.80
CA PRO A 322 -17.42 -29.34 -10.50
C PRO A 322 -18.08 -28.15 -9.79
N THR A 323 -17.67 -27.91 -8.54
CA THR A 323 -17.91 -26.68 -7.77
C THR A 323 -17.83 -25.41 -8.63
N GLU A 324 -18.84 -24.54 -8.54
CA GLU A 324 -19.04 -23.40 -9.46
C GLU A 324 -17.80 -22.50 -9.61
N GLY A 325 -17.04 -22.25 -8.53
CA GLY A 325 -15.91 -21.32 -8.53
C GLY A 325 -14.76 -21.73 -9.47
N PRO A 326 -14.08 -22.88 -9.25
CA PRO A 326 -12.99 -23.35 -10.11
C PRO A 326 -13.36 -23.49 -11.59
N PHE A 327 -14.57 -23.96 -11.91
CA PHE A 327 -15.01 -24.09 -13.30
C PHE A 327 -15.26 -22.74 -13.96
N ARG A 328 -15.90 -21.81 -13.25
CA ARG A 328 -16.11 -20.45 -13.73
C ARG A 328 -14.77 -19.75 -13.99
N ALA A 329 -13.80 -19.93 -13.11
CA ALA A 329 -12.43 -19.42 -13.28
C ALA A 329 -11.75 -20.04 -14.51
N LEU A 330 -11.80 -21.37 -14.66
CA LEU A 330 -11.22 -22.08 -15.81
C LEU A 330 -11.84 -21.63 -17.14
N LYS A 331 -13.17 -21.53 -17.21
CA LYS A 331 -13.90 -21.02 -18.38
C LYS A 331 -13.46 -19.60 -18.71
N ALA A 332 -13.49 -18.70 -17.72
CA ALA A 332 -13.11 -17.29 -17.93
C ALA A 332 -11.65 -17.13 -18.38
N PHE A 333 -10.73 -17.90 -17.80
CA PHE A 333 -9.33 -17.92 -18.21
C PHE A 333 -9.16 -18.44 -19.64
N THR A 334 -9.84 -19.55 -19.98
CA THR A 334 -9.78 -20.15 -21.31
C THR A 334 -10.34 -19.22 -22.39
N LEU A 335 -11.41 -18.49 -22.09
CA LEU A 335 -11.94 -17.45 -22.99
C LEU A 335 -10.95 -16.31 -23.18
N ALA A 336 -10.27 -15.85 -22.13
CA ALA A 336 -9.22 -14.84 -22.25
C ALA A 336 -8.05 -15.33 -23.13
N TYR A 337 -7.64 -16.58 -22.97
CA TYR A 337 -6.58 -17.21 -23.76
C TYR A 337 -6.96 -17.35 -25.24
N THR A 338 -8.16 -17.88 -25.53
CA THR A 338 -8.63 -18.12 -26.89
C THR A 338 -8.97 -16.86 -27.65
N ARG A 339 -9.38 -15.77 -26.96
CA ARG A 339 -9.51 -14.44 -27.56
C ARG A 339 -8.21 -13.95 -28.18
N ARG A 340 -7.07 -14.18 -27.51
CA ARG A 340 -5.75 -13.82 -28.04
C ARG A 340 -5.38 -14.63 -29.29
N LEU A 341 -5.85 -15.86 -29.37
CA LEU A 341 -5.67 -16.75 -30.52
C LEU A 341 -6.70 -16.52 -31.64
N GLY A 342 -7.69 -15.64 -31.44
CA GLY A 342 -8.75 -15.40 -32.42
C GLY A 342 -9.79 -16.53 -32.55
N ILE A 343 -9.87 -17.44 -31.58
CA ILE A 343 -10.76 -18.63 -31.59
C ILE A 343 -11.75 -18.65 -30.42
N GLU A 344 -12.11 -17.47 -29.89
CA GLU A 344 -13.01 -17.33 -28.74
C GLU A 344 -14.37 -17.99 -28.96
N GLU A 345 -14.95 -17.86 -30.15
CA GLU A 345 -16.27 -18.43 -30.47
C GLU A 345 -16.27 -19.97 -30.33
N THR A 346 -15.19 -20.62 -30.77
CA THR A 346 -15.03 -22.07 -30.59
C THR A 346 -15.02 -22.47 -29.12
N ALA A 347 -14.32 -21.69 -28.29
CA ALA A 347 -14.30 -21.93 -26.84
C ALA A 347 -15.68 -21.76 -26.21
N ILE A 348 -16.44 -20.73 -26.61
CA ILE A 348 -17.81 -20.52 -26.13
C ILE A 348 -18.68 -21.74 -26.43
N GLN A 349 -18.65 -22.24 -27.68
CA GLN A 349 -19.43 -23.40 -28.09
C GLN A 349 -19.09 -24.67 -27.29
N VAL A 350 -17.81 -24.92 -27.02
CA VAL A 350 -17.37 -26.07 -26.22
C VAL A 350 -17.88 -25.96 -24.78
N PHE A 351 -17.75 -24.78 -24.15
CA PHE A 351 -18.24 -24.57 -22.78
C PHE A 351 -19.77 -24.49 -22.66
N LEU A 352 -20.52 -24.28 -23.75
CA LEU A 352 -21.99 -24.32 -23.76
C LEU A 352 -22.54 -25.75 -23.78
N ARG A 353 -21.78 -26.71 -24.31
CA ARG A 353 -22.18 -28.12 -24.34
C ARG A 353 -22.05 -28.81 -22.98
N GLU A 354 -21.28 -28.21 -22.07
CA GLU A 354 -21.08 -28.67 -20.69
C GLU A 354 -20.62 -30.14 -20.54
N SER A 355 -20.02 -30.73 -21.59
CA SER A 355 -19.39 -32.05 -21.52
C SER A 355 -17.96 -31.92 -20.96
N PRO A 356 -17.66 -32.53 -19.80
CA PRO A 356 -16.31 -32.50 -19.24
C PRO A 356 -15.24 -33.07 -20.18
N GLU A 357 -15.57 -34.14 -20.92
CA GLU A 357 -14.68 -34.78 -21.90
C GLU A 357 -14.34 -33.84 -23.05
N GLU A 358 -15.36 -33.23 -23.66
CA GLU A 358 -15.17 -32.28 -24.76
C GLU A 358 -14.36 -31.05 -24.31
N ILE A 359 -14.64 -30.53 -23.11
CA ILE A 359 -13.89 -29.43 -22.51
C ILE A 359 -12.43 -29.85 -22.32
N PHE A 360 -12.16 -31.03 -21.75
CA PHE A 360 -10.79 -31.47 -21.48
C PHE A 360 -9.97 -31.68 -22.77
N GLU A 361 -10.55 -32.31 -23.79
CA GLU A 361 -9.89 -32.47 -25.09
C GLU A 361 -9.65 -31.11 -25.78
N PHE A 362 -10.59 -30.18 -25.66
CA PHE A 362 -10.41 -28.82 -26.14
C PHE A 362 -9.25 -28.11 -25.44
N LEU A 363 -9.15 -28.20 -24.11
CA LEU A 363 -8.05 -27.61 -23.33
C LEU A 363 -6.68 -28.16 -23.76
N LYS A 364 -6.58 -29.46 -24.05
CA LYS A 364 -5.35 -30.06 -24.60
C LYS A 364 -5.01 -29.47 -25.96
N TRP A 365 -5.98 -29.44 -26.87
CA TRP A 365 -5.79 -28.98 -28.24
C TRP A 365 -5.32 -27.52 -28.31
N ILE A 366 -6.00 -26.59 -27.60
CA ILE A 366 -5.61 -25.18 -27.59
C ILE A 366 -4.25 -24.94 -26.92
N SER A 367 -3.88 -25.76 -25.94
CA SER A 367 -2.58 -25.65 -25.27
C SER A 367 -1.42 -26.13 -26.17
N LEU A 368 -1.69 -26.98 -27.17
CA LEU A 368 -0.71 -27.45 -28.16
C LEU A 368 -0.58 -26.49 -29.36
N LEU A 369 -1.68 -25.84 -29.75
CA LEU A 369 -1.72 -24.88 -30.87
C LEU A 369 -0.69 -23.76 -30.76
N GLU A 370 -0.54 -23.16 -29.57
CA GLU A 370 0.41 -22.07 -29.36
C GLU A 370 1.87 -22.56 -29.35
N GLN A 371 2.12 -23.80 -28.91
CA GLN A 371 3.45 -24.42 -28.96
C GLN A 371 3.85 -24.77 -30.40
N GLY A 372 2.89 -25.13 -31.25
CA GLY A 372 3.08 -25.41 -32.68
C GLY A 372 3.36 -24.15 -33.51
N SER A 373 2.67 -23.04 -33.24
CA SER A 373 2.86 -21.76 -33.96
C SER A 373 4.30 -21.23 -33.86
N LYS A 374 4.95 -21.39 -32.70
CA LYS A 374 6.34 -20.91 -32.51
C LYS A 374 7.39 -21.74 -33.25
N LYS A 375 7.15 -23.02 -33.51
CA LYS A 375 8.07 -23.85 -34.30
C LYS A 375 8.09 -23.45 -35.77
N LEU A 376 7.03 -22.80 -36.26
CA LEU A 376 6.95 -22.28 -37.63
C LEU A 376 7.61 -20.89 -37.78
N ASP A 377 7.65 -20.08 -36.72
CA ASP A 377 8.29 -18.74 -36.75
C ASP A 377 9.82 -18.78 -36.49
N THR A 378 10.38 -19.96 -36.20
CA THR A 378 11.83 -20.17 -35.96
C THR A 378 12.50 -21.08 -36.99
N LEU A 379 11.76 -21.47 -38.03
CA LEU A 379 12.24 -22.11 -39.26
C LEU A 379 12.15 -21.10 -40.41
#